data_AF-A0A0N8W9W9-F1
#
_entry.id   AF-A0A0N8W9W9-F1
#
_cell.length_a   1.000
_cell.length_b   1.000
_cell.length_c   1.000
_cell.angle_alpha   90.00
_cell.angle_beta   90.00
_cell.angle_gamma   90.00
#
_symmetry.space_group_name_H-M   'P 1'
#
loop_
_entity.id
_entity.type
_entity.pdbx_description
1 polymer ?
#
loop_
_entity_poly.entity_id
_entity_poly.type
_entity_poly.pdbx_seq_one_letter_code
_entity_poly.pdbx_strand_id
1 'polypeptide(L)'
;MKRRRGKFFEQQCVQCGSMDIKKIKHNRFKCQHCGCIYQFVVPKIFIEKGAEVHFGKNVSMKGGLEIQSGAKVYFHDQVEIFEEGDEQYDQDGN
;
A
#
# COMPACT_ATOMS: atom_id res chain seq x y z
N MET A 1 12.18 12.51 13.11
CA MET A 1 10.79 12.00 13.22
C MET A 1 10.72 10.62 12.57
N LYS A 2 10.40 9.57 13.33
CA LYS A 2 10.34 8.18 12.82
C LYS A 2 8.98 7.94 12.16
N ARG A 3 8.93 7.82 10.82
CA ARG A 3 7.72 7.45 10.07
C ARG A 3 7.50 5.95 10.27
N ARG A 4 6.48 5.55 11.04
CA ARG A 4 6.10 4.14 11.19
C ARG A 4 4.88 3.86 10.31
N ARG A 5 5.03 2.94 9.36
CA ARG A 5 3.94 2.41 8.53
C ARG A 5 3.10 1.49 9.43
N GLY A 6 1.84 1.83 9.66
CA GLY A 6 0.92 1.02 10.47
C GLY A 6 -0.44 0.92 9.80
N LYS A 7 -1.06 -0.26 9.85
CA LYS A 7 -2.43 -0.47 9.37
C LYS A 7 -3.41 0.27 10.30
N PHE A 8 -4.23 1.13 9.72
CA PHE A 8 -5.32 1.80 10.43
C PHE A 8 -6.51 0.86 10.46
N PHE A 9 -6.93 0.44 11.65
CA PHE A 9 -8.18 -0.28 11.84
C PHE A 9 -9.29 0.75 12.05
N GLU A 10 -10.21 0.78 11.09
CA GLU A 10 -11.54 1.41 11.09
C GLU A 10 -11.88 2.41 12.22
N GLN A 11 -11.17 3.54 12.26
CA GLN A 11 -11.45 4.75 13.07
C GLN A 11 -10.68 4.89 14.39
N GLN A 12 -9.71 4.03 14.71
CA GLN A 12 -8.89 4.19 15.93
C GLN A 12 -7.40 4.43 15.66
N CYS A 13 -6.83 5.43 16.34
CA CYS A 13 -5.41 5.70 16.35
C CYS A 13 -4.64 4.58 17.08
N VAL A 14 -3.82 3.81 16.36
CA VAL A 14 -3.01 2.72 16.96
C VAL A 14 -1.93 3.20 17.94
N GLN A 15 -1.62 4.49 17.95
CA GLN A 15 -0.61 5.07 18.84
C GLN A 15 -1.18 5.57 20.18
N CYS A 16 -2.42 6.07 20.19
CA CYS A 16 -3.00 6.66 21.40
C CYS A 16 -4.43 6.22 21.70
N GLY A 17 -5.02 5.33 20.90
CA GLY A 17 -6.39 4.85 21.06
C GLY A 17 -7.48 5.87 20.72
N SER A 18 -7.13 7.11 20.38
CA SER A 18 -8.09 8.17 20.03
C SER A 18 -8.86 7.84 18.75
N MET A 19 -10.15 8.15 18.74
CA MET A 19 -11.02 8.05 17.57
C MET A 19 -11.10 9.35 16.75
N ASP A 20 -10.47 10.43 17.24
CA ASP A 20 -10.49 11.73 16.57
C ASP A 20 -9.46 11.75 15.42
N ILE A 21 -9.90 11.26 14.26
CA ILE A 21 -9.10 11.12 13.05
C ILE A 21 -9.68 11.98 11.94
N LYS A 22 -8.86 12.87 11.39
CA LYS A 22 -9.23 13.73 10.26
C LYS A 22 -8.51 13.30 8.99
N LYS A 23 -9.24 13.15 7.89
CA LYS A 23 -8.65 13.01 6.55
C LYS A 23 -8.01 14.33 6.14
N ILE A 24 -6.73 14.30 5.76
CA ILE A 24 -5.96 15.51 5.37
C ILE A 24 -5.64 15.58 3.87
N LYS A 25 -5.45 14.42 3.22
CA LYS A 25 -5.22 14.31 1.76
C LYS A 25 -5.73 12.94 1.30
N HIS A 26 -5.76 12.70 -0.02
CA HIS A 26 -6.04 11.38 -0.59
C HIS A 26 -5.26 10.29 0.17
N ASN A 27 -5.99 9.34 0.73
CA ASN A 27 -5.52 8.26 1.60
C ASN A 27 -4.60 8.64 2.78
N ARG A 28 -4.49 9.92 3.16
CA ARG A 28 -3.75 10.37 4.34
C ARG A 28 -4.68 10.89 5.42
N PHE A 29 -4.45 10.42 6.64
CA PHE A 29 -5.25 10.70 7.82
C PHE A 29 -4.36 11.18 8.95
N LYS A 30 -4.85 12.11 9.77
CA LYS A 30 -4.15 12.65 10.92
C LYS A 30 -5.01 12.49 12.17
N CYS A 31 -4.47 11.84 13.19
CA CYS A 31 -5.06 11.87 14.52
C CYS A 31 -4.96 13.30 15.08
N GLN A 32 -6.08 13.90 15.45
CA GLN A 32 -6.09 15.25 16.02
C GLN A 32 -5.56 15.27 17.46
N HIS A 33 -5.62 14.13 18.17
CA HIS A 33 -5.16 14.04 19.56
C HIS A 33 -3.63 13.96 19.69
N CYS A 34 -2.99 12.99 19.05
CA CYS A 34 -1.53 12.81 19.16
C CYS A 34 -0.75 13.35 17.95
N GLY A 35 -1.44 13.84 16.92
CA GLY A 35 -0.82 14.37 15.71
C GLY A 35 -0.25 13.32 14.75
N CYS A 36 -0.34 12.02 15.07
CA CYS A 36 0.15 10.95 14.19
C CYS A 36 -0.52 11.00 12.82
N ILE A 37 0.29 10.81 11.78
CA ILE A 37 -0.17 10.79 10.39
C ILE A 37 -0.07 9.37 9.86
N TYR A 38 -1.18 8.89 9.31
CA TYR A 38 -1.33 7.59 8.68
C TYR A 38 -1.51 7.79 7.18
N GLN A 39 -0.94 6.89 6.39
CA GLN A 39 -1.22 6.79 4.95
C GLN A 39 -1.75 5.39 4.70
N PHE A 40 -2.99 5.31 4.22
CA PHE A 40 -3.54 4.09 3.67
C PHE A 40 -2.94 3.84 2.31
N VAL A 41 -2.42 2.65 2.13
CA VAL A 41 -2.10 2.14 0.81
C VAL A 41 -3.30 1.27 0.43
N VAL A 42 -4.20 1.82 -0.38
CA VAL A 42 -5.25 1.00 -1.00
C VAL A 42 -4.56 0.25 -2.14
N PRO A 43 -4.64 -1.08 -2.21
CA PRO A 43 -4.08 -1.81 -3.34
C PRO A 43 -4.77 -1.34 -4.61
N LYS A 44 -3.98 -1.07 -5.65
CA LYS A 44 -4.52 -0.67 -6.96
C LYS A 44 -4.97 -1.86 -7.78
N ILE A 45 -4.40 -3.04 -7.51
CA ILE A 45 -4.79 -4.29 -8.15
C ILE A 45 -5.34 -5.24 -7.09
N PHE A 46 -6.55 -5.74 -7.36
CA PHE A 46 -7.25 -6.69 -6.52
C PHE A 46 -7.51 -7.96 -7.33
N ILE A 47 -6.92 -9.07 -6.90
CA ILE A 47 -7.15 -10.39 -7.50
C ILE A 47 -8.18 -11.11 -6.65
N GLU A 48 -9.38 -11.25 -7.20
CA GLU A 48 -10.54 -11.83 -6.49
C GLU A 48 -10.39 -13.33 -6.22
N LYS A 49 -11.19 -13.82 -5.27
CA LYS A 49 -11.25 -15.22 -4.92
C LYS A 49 -11.55 -16.10 -6.13
N GLY A 50 -10.71 -17.12 -6.34
CA GLY A 50 -10.89 -18.10 -7.41
C GLY A 50 -10.44 -17.61 -8.79
N ALA A 51 -9.94 -16.38 -8.91
CA ALA A 51 -9.35 -15.90 -10.14
C ALA A 51 -8.06 -16.67 -10.46
N GLU A 52 -7.84 -16.94 -11.75
CA GLU A 52 -6.58 -17.43 -12.27
C GLU A 52 -5.93 -16.35 -13.12
N VAL A 53 -4.77 -15.86 -12.68
CA VAL A 53 -4.06 -14.74 -13.31
C VAL A 53 -2.66 -15.18 -13.70
N HIS A 54 -2.30 -14.97 -14.96
CA HIS A 54 -0.97 -15.25 -15.50
C HIS A 54 -0.30 -13.94 -15.87
N PHE A 55 0.67 -13.51 -15.06
CA PHE A 55 1.52 -12.37 -15.36
C PHE A 55 2.66 -12.82 -16.27
N GLY A 56 2.66 -12.29 -17.51
CA GLY A 56 3.67 -12.58 -18.52
C GLY A 56 5.08 -12.10 -18.14
N LYS A 57 5.99 -12.05 -19.12
CA LYS A 57 7.38 -11.66 -18.87
C LYS A 57 7.50 -10.16 -18.58
N ASN A 58 8.28 -9.81 -17.55
CA ASN A 58 8.65 -8.44 -17.16
C ASN A 58 7.46 -7.53 -16.85
N VAL A 59 6.80 -7.78 -15.72
CA VAL A 59 5.66 -6.98 -15.26
C VAL A 59 6.11 -5.96 -14.23
N SER A 60 5.82 -4.68 -14.48
CA SER A 60 5.97 -3.60 -13.49
C SER A 60 4.60 -3.07 -13.08
N MET A 61 4.39 -2.93 -11.78
CA MET A 61 3.15 -2.44 -11.19
C MET A 61 3.42 -1.28 -10.26
N LYS A 62 2.66 -0.19 -10.40
CA LYS A 62 2.69 0.94 -9.45
C LYS A 62 1.46 0.86 -8.56
N GLY A 63 1.65 0.76 -7.25
CA GLY A 63 0.63 0.58 -6.22
C GLY A 63 0.69 -0.79 -5.55
N GLY A 64 -0.15 -0.99 -4.53
CA GLY A 64 -0.24 -2.28 -3.83
C GLY A 64 -0.98 -3.35 -4.66
N LEU A 65 -0.65 -4.61 -4.43
CA LEU A 65 -1.34 -5.79 -4.94
C LEU A 65 -1.96 -6.55 -3.76
N GLU A 66 -3.26 -6.86 -3.84
CA GLU A 66 -3.94 -7.74 -2.90
C GLU A 66 -4.49 -8.96 -3.64
N ILE A 67 -4.18 -10.15 -3.11
CA ILE A 67 -4.58 -11.44 -3.67
C ILE A 67 -5.47 -12.13 -2.65
N GLN A 68 -6.74 -12.38 -3.01
CA GLN A 68 -7.67 -13.05 -2.12
C GLN A 68 -7.43 -14.56 -2.06
N SER A 69 -7.87 -15.16 -0.96
CA SER A 69 -7.75 -16.60 -0.72
C SER A 69 -8.37 -17.40 -1.87
N GLY A 70 -7.66 -18.41 -2.36
CA GLY A 70 -8.13 -19.29 -3.43
C GLY A 70 -7.91 -18.76 -4.84
N ALA A 71 -7.33 -17.56 -5.00
CA ALA A 71 -6.79 -17.14 -6.30
C ALA A 71 -5.52 -17.93 -6.64
N LYS A 72 -5.31 -18.19 -7.94
CA LYS A 72 -4.08 -18.76 -8.49
C LYS A 72 -3.39 -17.69 -9.30
N VAL A 73 -2.15 -17.37 -8.93
CA VAL A 73 -1.38 -16.31 -9.59
C VAL A 73 -0.05 -16.89 -10.02
N TYR A 74 0.25 -16.80 -11.31
CA TYR A 74 1.47 -17.27 -11.93
C TYR A 74 2.30 -16.07 -12.39
N PHE A 75 3.57 -16.06 -12.00
CA PHE A 75 4.55 -15.06 -12.44
C PHE A 75 5.58 -15.78 -13.30
N HIS A 76 5.64 -15.45 -14.59
CA HIS A 76 6.46 -16.19 -15.54
C HIS A 76 7.94 -15.81 -15.52
N ASP A 77 8.30 -14.59 -15.08
CA ASP A 77 9.67 -14.08 -14.95
C ASP A 77 9.72 -13.00 -13.82
N GLN A 78 10.45 -11.90 -14.03
CA GLN A 78 10.62 -10.82 -13.07
C GLN A 78 9.34 -9.98 -12.89
N VAL A 79 9.02 -9.69 -11.63
CA VAL A 79 7.94 -8.78 -11.24
C VAL A 79 8.46 -7.73 -10.29
N GLU A 80 8.16 -6.48 -10.61
CA GLU A 80 8.51 -5.31 -9.82
C GLU A 80 7.24 -4.59 -9.38
N ILE A 81 7.07 -4.41 -8.06
CA ILE A 81 5.94 -3.71 -7.47
C ILE A 81 6.49 -2.48 -6.76
N PHE A 82 6.11 -1.30 -7.22
CA PHE A 82 6.50 0.00 -6.68
C PHE A 82 5.36 0.55 -5.83
N GLU A 83 5.61 0.99 -4.60
CA GLU A 83 4.56 1.67 -3.82
C GLU A 83 4.35 3.11 -4.34
N GLU A 84 3.14 3.66 -4.18
CA GLU A 84 2.92 5.09 -4.46
C GLU A 84 3.74 5.94 -3.47
N GLY A 85 4.85 6.48 -3.95
CA GLY A 85 5.83 7.23 -3.16
C GLY A 85 7.28 6.76 -3.38
N ASP A 86 7.48 5.63 -4.06
CA ASP A 86 8.77 5.22 -4.58
C ASP A 86 9.02 5.97 -5.91
N GLU A 87 9.22 7.29 -5.84
CA GLU A 87 9.88 8.01 -6.92
C GLU A 87 11.33 7.50 -6.98
N GLN A 88 11.72 6.99 -8.15
CA GLN A 88 12.98 6.32 -8.45
C GLN A 88 14.20 7.07 -7.90
N TYR A 89 15.03 6.36 -7.11
CA TYR A 89 16.47 6.58 -7.19
C TYR A 89 16.97 5.79 -8.40
N ASP A 90 16.76 6.32 -9.60
CA ASP A 90 17.57 5.92 -10.73
C ASP A 90 18.99 6.40 -10.39
N GLN A 91 19.87 5.45 -10.06
CA GLN A 91 21.29 5.70 -9.95
C GLN A 91 21.85 5.87 -11.36
N ASP A 92 21.64 7.04 -11.96
CA ASP A 92 22.56 7.56 -12.97
C ASP A 92 23.82 8.03 -12.24
N GLY A 93 24.74 7.08 -12.02
CA GLY A 93 26.10 7.35 -11.60
C GLY A 93 26.94 7.75 -12.82
N ASN A 94 27.18 9.05 -12.97
CA ASN A 94 28.39 9.58 -13.59
C ASN A 94 28.85 10.82 -12.82
#